data_AF-D2VP63-F1
#
_entry.id   AF-D2VP63-F1
#
_cell.length_a   1.000
_cell.length_b   1.000
_cell.length_c   1.000
_cell.angle_alpha   90.00
_cell.angle_beta   90.00
_cell.angle_gamma   90.00
#
_symmetry.space_group_name_H-M   'P 1'
#
loop_
_entity.id
_entity.type
_entity.pdbx_description
1 polymer ?
#
loop_
_entity_poly.entity_id
_entity_poly.type
_entity_poly.pdbx_seq_one_letter_code
_entity_poly.pdbx_strand_id
1 'polypeptide(L)'
;MGLGIIQLIIHDWSKFSPSEWFGYLQFNNLATSNNEDLKEYCFLHHQNRNPHHFEYWITCDRSNGAIKSLRMPICYVTEMVVDWIAANRAYNSSQELLNQERQMEFLRKNKNNIHPETRKDIRKEIIRLGTVFKQFKMEQEFSNFLENEFQQ
;
A
#
# COMPACT_ATOMS: atom_id res chain seq x y z
N MET A 1 -6.39 -4.69 17.13
CA MET A 1 -6.21 -5.98 16.45
C MET A 1 -5.13 -5.79 15.40
N GLY A 2 -3.98 -6.45 15.56
CA GLY A 2 -2.89 -6.38 14.57
C GLY A 2 -3.18 -7.24 13.35
N LEU A 3 -2.43 -7.00 12.28
CA LEU A 3 -2.38 -7.90 11.11
C LEU A 3 -1.85 -9.27 11.55
N GLY A 4 -2.47 -10.35 11.09
CA GLY A 4 -1.96 -11.70 11.35
C GLY A 4 -0.62 -11.92 10.63
N ILE A 5 0.31 -12.63 11.27
CA ILE A 5 1.64 -12.94 10.69
C ILE A 5 1.51 -13.59 9.31
N ILE A 6 0.53 -14.48 9.13
CA ILE A 6 0.28 -15.13 7.84
C ILE A 6 -0.06 -14.10 6.77
N GLN A 7 -0.90 -13.11 7.06
CA GLN A 7 -1.28 -12.05 6.12
C GLN A 7 -0.07 -11.23 5.67
N LEU A 8 0.88 -10.99 6.57
CA LEU A 8 2.14 -10.31 6.23
C LEU A 8 3.04 -11.16 5.34
N ILE A 9 3.14 -12.47 5.60
CA ILE A 9 3.98 -13.39 4.82
C ILE A 9 3.42 -13.59 3.42
N ILE A 10 2.10 -13.70 3.28
CA ILE A 10 1.45 -13.93 1.98
C ILE A 10 1.07 -12.63 1.26
N HIS A 11 1.52 -11.48 1.77
CA HIS A 11 1.35 -10.20 1.10
C HIS A 11 1.80 -10.32 -0.36
N ASP A 12 0.90 -9.98 -1.28
CA ASP A 12 1.15 -10.01 -2.73
C ASP A 12 1.65 -11.35 -3.27
N TRP A 13 1.24 -12.48 -2.68
CA TRP A 13 1.66 -13.80 -3.15
C TRP A 13 1.27 -14.07 -4.63
N SER A 14 0.27 -13.36 -5.15
CA SER A 14 -0.14 -13.45 -6.55
C SER A 14 0.97 -13.04 -7.54
N LYS A 15 1.98 -12.28 -7.11
CA LYS A 15 3.16 -11.87 -7.91
C LYS A 15 3.92 -13.07 -8.50
N PHE A 16 3.85 -14.22 -7.83
CA PHE A 16 4.50 -15.47 -8.26
C PHE A 16 3.63 -16.30 -9.22
N SER A 17 2.41 -15.85 -9.54
CA SER A 17 1.59 -16.51 -10.55
C SER A 17 2.11 -16.22 -11.96
N PRO A 18 1.95 -17.13 -12.94
CA PRO A 18 2.34 -16.87 -14.33
C PRO A 18 1.68 -15.61 -14.92
N SER A 19 0.47 -15.27 -14.47
CA SER A 19 -0.28 -14.08 -14.92
C SER A 19 0.37 -12.76 -14.52
N GLU A 20 1.19 -12.75 -13.47
CA GLU A 20 1.89 -11.54 -12.99
C GLU A 20 3.40 -11.60 -13.23
N TRP A 21 4.00 -12.79 -13.07
CA TRP A 21 5.44 -12.99 -13.10
C TRP A 21 6.12 -12.35 -14.33
N PHE A 22 5.59 -12.60 -15.52
CA PHE A 22 6.17 -12.06 -16.76
C PHE A 22 6.02 -10.53 -16.89
N GLY A 23 4.93 -9.95 -16.39
CA GLY A 23 4.76 -8.51 -16.33
C GLY A 23 5.76 -7.86 -15.37
N TYR A 24 5.96 -8.46 -14.20
CA TYR A 24 6.96 -8.00 -13.23
C TYR A 24 8.40 -8.07 -13.74
N LEU A 25 8.77 -9.07 -14.54
CA LEU A 25 10.07 -9.08 -15.20
C LEU A 25 10.27 -7.84 -16.08
N GLN A 26 9.23 -7.39 -16.78
CA GLN A 26 9.32 -6.17 -17.58
C GLN A 26 9.32 -4.90 -16.75
N PHE A 27 8.60 -4.84 -15.62
CA PHE A 27 8.65 -3.70 -14.69
C PHE A 27 10.05 -3.50 -14.10
N ASN A 28 10.79 -4.60 -13.89
CA ASN A 28 12.13 -4.58 -13.34
C ASN A 28 13.24 -4.55 -14.41
N ASN A 29 12.90 -4.34 -15.69
CA ASN A 29 13.85 -4.35 -16.81
C ASN A 29 14.67 -5.66 -16.93
N LEU A 30 14.09 -6.79 -16.52
CA LEU A 30 14.69 -8.12 -16.58
C LEU A 30 14.21 -8.94 -17.80
N ALA A 31 13.22 -8.42 -18.53
CA ALA A 31 12.70 -9.05 -19.73
C ALA A 31 13.45 -8.60 -20.99
N THR A 32 13.50 -9.48 -21.99
CA THR A 32 14.12 -9.22 -23.30
C THR A 32 13.24 -8.40 -24.24
N SER A 33 11.96 -8.24 -23.92
CA SER A 33 10.99 -7.44 -24.66
C SER A 33 10.11 -6.62 -23.71
N ASN A 34 9.58 -5.51 -24.22
CA ASN A 34 8.68 -4.63 -23.49
C ASN A 34 7.30 -4.64 -24.16
N ASN A 35 6.28 -5.08 -23.43
CA ASN A 35 4.89 -5.12 -23.86
C ASN A 35 4.04 -4.40 -22.80
N GLU A 36 3.55 -3.21 -23.16
CA GLU A 36 2.78 -2.35 -22.24
C GLU A 36 1.46 -3.00 -21.82
N ASP A 37 0.75 -3.68 -22.74
CA ASP A 37 -0.49 -4.40 -22.41
C ASP A 37 -0.23 -5.49 -21.37
N LEU A 38 0.90 -6.20 -21.45
CA LEU A 38 1.25 -7.23 -20.46
C LEU A 38 1.46 -6.62 -19.07
N LYS A 39 2.10 -5.45 -19.00
CA LYS A 39 2.28 -4.71 -17.74
C LYS A 39 0.93 -4.29 -17.16
N GLU A 40 0.02 -3.80 -17.99
CA GLU A 40 -1.31 -3.38 -17.57
C GLU A 40 -2.16 -4.58 -17.12
N TYR A 41 -2.16 -5.70 -17.85
CA TYR A 41 -2.84 -6.92 -17.43
C TYR A 41 -2.26 -7.51 -16.14
N CYS A 42 -0.94 -7.49 -15.98
CA CYS A 42 -0.27 -7.88 -14.75
C CYS A 42 -0.75 -7.01 -13.57
N PHE A 43 -0.72 -5.69 -13.73
CA PHE A 43 -1.14 -4.76 -12.69
C PHE A 43 -2.63 -4.89 -12.36
N LEU A 44 -3.49 -5.04 -13.37
CA LEU A 44 -4.90 -5.30 -13.19
C LEU A 44 -5.16 -6.59 -12.41
N HIS A 45 -4.49 -7.70 -12.78
CA HIS A 45 -4.64 -8.97 -12.08
C HIS A 45 -4.17 -8.85 -10.62
N HIS A 46 -3.04 -8.17 -10.40
CA HIS A 46 -2.46 -7.91 -9.09
C HIS A 46 -3.43 -7.19 -8.14
N GLN A 47 -3.99 -6.06 -8.60
CA GLN A 47 -4.95 -5.29 -7.82
C GLN A 47 -6.26 -6.05 -7.56
N ASN A 48 -6.67 -6.91 -8.49
CA ASN A 48 -7.89 -7.72 -8.35
C ASN A 48 -7.69 -9.05 -7.61
N ARG A 49 -6.45 -9.41 -7.23
CA ARG A 49 -6.15 -10.62 -6.45
C ARG A 49 -5.75 -10.35 -5.01
N ASN A 50 -5.18 -9.18 -4.72
CA ASN A 50 -4.73 -8.85 -3.37
C ASN A 50 -5.73 -7.90 -2.70
N PRO A 51 -6.45 -8.35 -1.64
CA PRO A 51 -7.55 -7.56 -1.08
C PRO A 51 -7.14 -6.29 -0.34
N HIS A 52 -5.85 -6.01 -0.18
CA HIS A 52 -5.40 -4.72 0.33
C HIS A 52 -5.43 -3.61 -0.72
N HIS A 53 -5.52 -3.93 -2.02
CA HIS A 53 -5.81 -2.90 -3.04
C HIS A 53 -7.29 -2.53 -3.00
N PHE A 54 -7.61 -1.23 -3.00
CA PHE A 54 -9.00 -0.79 -2.89
C PHE A 54 -9.81 -1.17 -4.15
N GLU A 55 -9.15 -1.34 -5.29
CA GLU A 55 -9.71 -1.80 -6.56
C GLU A 55 -10.36 -3.18 -6.44
N TYR A 56 -9.81 -4.07 -5.60
CA TYR A 56 -10.41 -5.38 -5.27
C TYR A 56 -11.87 -5.24 -4.77
N TRP A 57 -12.18 -4.12 -4.11
CA TRP A 57 -13.48 -3.85 -3.50
C TRP A 57 -14.40 -3.04 -4.41
N ILE A 58 -14.06 -2.87 -5.69
CA ILE A 58 -14.92 -2.23 -6.68
C ILE A 58 -15.68 -3.32 -7.44
N THR A 59 -16.99 -3.17 -7.54
CA THR A 59 -17.86 -4.07 -8.30
C THR A 59 -18.78 -3.29 -9.22
N CYS A 60 -19.43 -3.98 -10.15
CA CYS A 60 -20.49 -3.41 -10.98
C CYS A 60 -21.84 -4.05 -10.62
N ASP A 61 -22.88 -3.23 -10.55
CA ASP A 61 -24.25 -3.71 -10.45
C ASP A 61 -24.62 -4.42 -11.75
N ARG A 62 -25.05 -5.68 -11.65
CA ARG A 62 -25.38 -6.51 -12.82
C ARG A 62 -26.63 -6.03 -13.58
N SER A 63 -27.46 -5.19 -12.96
CA SER A 63 -28.71 -4.72 -13.55
C SER A 63 -28.53 -3.48 -14.43
N ASN A 64 -27.62 -2.58 -14.06
CA ASN A 64 -27.46 -1.28 -14.73
C ASN A 64 -25.99 -0.91 -15.02
N GLY A 65 -25.04 -1.77 -14.68
CA GLY A 65 -23.61 -1.54 -14.90
C GLY A 65 -22.98 -0.49 -13.98
N ALA A 66 -23.72 0.03 -12.99
CA ALA A 66 -23.22 1.07 -12.11
C ALA A 66 -22.06 0.57 -11.24
N ILE A 67 -20.99 1.36 -11.18
CA ILE A 67 -19.82 1.06 -10.35
C ILE A 67 -20.20 1.29 -8.88
N LYS A 68 -19.86 0.31 -8.04
CA LYS A 68 -20.10 0.32 -6.60
C LYS A 68 -18.84 -0.05 -5.85
N SER A 69 -18.43 0.79 -4.92
CA SER A 69 -17.36 0.49 -3.97
C SER A 69 -17.92 -0.19 -2.72
N LEU A 70 -17.36 -1.34 -2.38
CA LEU A 70 -17.69 -2.12 -1.19
C LEU A 70 -16.83 -1.67 0.00
N ARG A 71 -17.33 -1.91 1.22
CA ARG A 71 -16.57 -1.63 2.44
C ARG A 71 -15.41 -2.62 2.56
N MET A 72 -14.19 -2.11 2.51
CA MET A 72 -12.98 -2.87 2.81
C MET A 72 -12.87 -3.15 4.33
N PRO A 73 -12.60 -4.39 4.74
CA PRO A 73 -12.28 -4.75 6.12
C PRO A 73 -11.03 -4.03 6.65
N ILE A 74 -11.01 -3.75 7.95
CA ILE A 74 -9.94 -2.95 8.59
C ILE A 74 -8.55 -3.60 8.47
N CYS A 75 -8.45 -4.93 8.47
CA CYS A 75 -7.15 -5.61 8.29
C CYS A 75 -6.52 -5.23 6.95
N TYR A 76 -7.27 -5.25 5.86
CA TYR A 76 -6.78 -4.87 4.54
C TYR A 76 -6.52 -3.37 4.41
N VAL A 77 -7.27 -2.52 5.12
CA VAL A 77 -6.96 -1.08 5.25
C VAL A 77 -5.59 -0.88 5.89
N THR A 78 -5.32 -1.56 7.01
CA THR A 78 -4.03 -1.46 7.69
C THR A 78 -2.90 -2.00 6.81
N GLU A 79 -3.10 -3.14 6.13
CA GLU A 79 -2.13 -3.70 5.19
C GLU A 79 -1.79 -2.71 4.07
N MET A 80 -2.81 -2.12 3.44
CA MET A 80 -2.64 -1.15 2.34
C MET A 80 -1.83 0.08 2.77
N VAL A 81 -2.12 0.65 3.94
CA VAL A 81 -1.40 1.84 4.40
C VAL A 81 0.05 1.50 4.75
N VAL A 82 0.31 0.32 5.31
CA VAL A 82 1.68 -0.16 5.57
C VAL A 82 2.43 -0.42 4.27
N ASP A 83 1.79 -1.01 3.27
CA ASP A 83 2.35 -1.20 1.94
C ASP A 83 2.75 0.14 1.30
N TRP A 84 1.87 1.15 1.35
CA TRP A 84 2.20 2.49 0.85
C TRP A 84 3.40 3.13 1.55
N ILE A 85 3.57 2.90 2.85
CA ILE A 85 4.74 3.36 3.60
C ILE A 85 6.00 2.64 3.12
N ALA A 86 5.93 1.32 2.97
CA ALA A 86 7.04 0.49 2.53
C ALA A 86 7.48 0.85 1.09
N ALA A 87 6.52 0.98 0.18
CA ALA A 87 6.73 1.40 -1.20
C ALA A 87 7.34 2.81 -1.28
N ASN A 88 6.84 3.76 -0.48
CA ASN A 88 7.41 5.11 -0.42
C ASN A 88 8.89 5.08 0.00
N ARG A 89 9.24 4.27 1.01
CA ARG A 89 10.64 4.08 1.42
C ARG A 89 11.50 3.49 0.31
N ALA A 90 10.98 2.49 -0.42
CA ALA A 90 11.72 1.83 -1.49
C ALA A 90 11.99 2.77 -2.68
N TYR A 91 11.03 3.63 -3.04
CA TYR A 91 11.14 4.48 -4.25
C TYR A 91 11.78 5.84 -4.01
N ASN A 92 11.57 6.48 -2.86
CA ASN A 92 11.91 7.89 -2.70
C ASN A 92 13.23 8.14 -1.96
N SER A 93 13.92 7.09 -1.47
CA SER A 93 15.15 7.13 -0.65
C SER A 93 15.17 8.14 0.51
N SER A 94 14.06 8.81 0.77
CA SER A 94 13.93 9.93 1.69
C SER A 94 13.71 9.41 3.10
N GLN A 95 14.16 10.20 4.07
CA GLN A 95 13.96 9.88 5.49
C GLN A 95 12.50 10.02 5.94
N GLU A 96 11.61 10.54 5.10
CA GLU A 96 10.18 10.64 5.38
C GLU A 96 9.47 9.36 4.95
N LEU A 97 9.46 8.38 5.86
CA LEU A 97 8.78 7.09 5.68
C LEU A 97 7.30 7.27 5.30
N LEU A 98 6.63 8.27 5.89
CA LEU A 98 5.22 8.57 5.63
C LEU A 98 5.05 9.96 5.00
N ASN A 99 4.79 10.01 3.69
CA ASN A 99 4.29 11.21 3.04
C ASN A 99 2.77 11.31 3.23
N GLN A 100 2.34 11.86 4.37
CA GLN A 100 0.92 12.02 4.72
C GLN A 100 0.16 12.84 3.70
N GLU A 101 0.78 13.88 3.14
CA GLU A 101 0.15 14.76 2.17
C GLU A 101 -0.18 13.99 0.88
N ARG A 102 0.78 13.26 0.33
CA ARG A 102 0.59 12.42 -0.86
C ARG A 102 -0.51 11.38 -0.66
N GLN A 103 -0.55 10.72 0.49
CA GLN A 103 -1.59 9.73 0.79
C GLN A 103 -2.97 10.39 0.95
N MET A 104 -3.04 11.56 1.57
CA MET A 104 -4.28 12.33 1.67
C MET A 104 -4.74 12.86 0.31
N GLU A 105 -3.82 13.28 -0.57
CA GLU A 105 -4.09 13.65 -1.95
C GLU A 105 -4.65 12.46 -2.74
N PHE A 106 -4.04 11.29 -2.61
CA PHE A 106 -4.55 10.05 -3.20
C PHE A 106 -6.01 9.77 -2.77
N LEU A 107 -6.33 9.91 -1.47
CA LEU A 107 -7.70 9.75 -0.96
C LEU A 107 -8.69 10.82 -1.47
N ARG A 108 -8.21 12.00 -1.82
CA ARG A 108 -9.03 13.06 -2.44
C ARG A 108 -9.33 12.70 -3.89
N LYS A 109 -8.31 12.29 -4.66
CA LYS A 109 -8.45 11.87 -6.06
C LYS A 109 -9.37 10.66 -6.21
N ASN A 110 -9.27 9.68 -5.32
CA ASN A 110 -10.06 8.45 -5.36
C ASN A 110 -11.34 8.50 -4.49
N LYS A 111 -11.85 9.70 -4.16
CA LYS A 111 -13.01 9.87 -3.27
C LYS A 111 -14.24 9.05 -3.71
N ASN A 112 -14.49 8.96 -5.01
CA ASN A 112 -15.68 8.31 -5.56
C ASN A 112 -15.48 6.80 -5.77
N ASN A 113 -14.24 6.32 -5.77
CA ASN A 113 -13.89 4.92 -6.03
C ASN A 113 -13.71 4.11 -4.74
N ILE A 114 -13.63 4.77 -3.58
CA ILE A 114 -13.44 4.15 -2.28
C ILE A 114 -14.69 4.34 -1.42
N HIS A 115 -15.17 3.26 -0.81
CA HIS A 115 -16.32 3.30 0.08
C HIS A 115 -16.13 4.33 1.22
N PRO A 116 -17.16 5.15 1.57
CA PRO A 116 -17.01 6.25 2.51
C PRO A 116 -16.42 5.86 3.87
N GLU A 117 -16.85 4.73 4.43
CA GLU A 117 -16.32 4.22 5.71
C GLU A 117 -14.88 3.74 5.59
N THR A 118 -14.54 3.03 4.51
CA THR A 118 -13.16 2.62 4.22
C THR A 118 -12.25 3.83 4.13
N ARG A 119 -12.72 4.91 3.49
CA ARG A 119 -11.98 6.17 3.39
C ARG A 119 -11.79 6.87 4.74
N LYS A 120 -12.68 6.67 5.71
CA LYS A 120 -12.49 7.14 7.09
C LYS A 120 -11.44 6.28 7.80
N ASP A 121 -11.53 4.97 7.62
CA ASP A 121 -10.59 4.00 8.22
C ASP A 121 -9.17 4.22 7.68
N ILE A 122 -8.98 4.45 6.38
CA ILE A 122 -7.66 4.77 5.79
C ILE A 122 -7.10 6.05 6.43
N ARG A 123 -7.89 7.13 6.55
CA ARG A 123 -7.41 8.36 7.21
C ARG A 123 -6.95 8.12 8.64
N LYS A 124 -7.72 7.34 9.41
CA LYS A 124 -7.35 7.00 10.78
C LYS A 124 -6.04 6.23 10.82
N GLU A 125 -5.85 5.27 9.93
CA GLU A 125 -4.63 4.47 9.87
C GLU A 125 -3.40 5.29 9.43
N ILE A 126 -3.55 6.20 8.44
CA ILE A 126 -2.48 7.13 8.04
C ILE A 126 -2.02 7.98 9.23
N ILE A 127 -2.96 8.53 9.99
CA ILE A 127 -2.65 9.36 11.17
C ILE A 127 -2.00 8.49 12.25
N ARG A 128 -2.62 7.35 12.59
CA ARG A 128 -2.15 6.45 13.64
C ARG A 128 -0.73 5.96 13.37
N LEU A 129 -0.47 5.42 12.17
CA LEU A 129 0.84 4.91 11.79
C LEU A 129 1.85 6.05 11.68
N GLY A 130 1.46 7.22 11.17
CA GLY A 130 2.34 8.39 11.13
C GLY A 130 2.82 8.84 12.50
N THR A 131 1.93 8.87 13.49
CA THR A 131 2.32 9.19 14.87
C THR A 131 3.31 8.15 15.41
N VAL A 132 3.03 6.84 15.21
CA VAL A 132 3.91 5.76 15.68
C VAL A 132 5.30 5.83 15.05
N PHE A 133 5.40 6.01 13.73
CA PHE A 133 6.70 6.10 13.05
C PHE A 133 7.49 7.36 13.44
N LYS A 134 6.82 8.50 13.64
CA LYS A 134 7.48 9.72 14.13
C LYS A 134 8.02 9.53 15.54
N GLN A 135 7.25 8.92 16.44
CA GLN A 135 7.69 8.62 17.80
C GLN A 135 8.92 7.70 17.79
N PHE A 136 8.85 6.59 17.05
CA PHE A 136 9.98 5.66 16.94
C PHE A 136 11.25 6.33 16.39
N LYS A 137 11.12 7.20 15.38
CA LYS A 137 12.25 7.96 14.83
C LYS A 137 12.88 8.88 15.88
N MET A 138 12.07 9.62 16.64
CA MET A 138 12.57 10.47 17.73
C MET A 138 13.29 9.66 18.82
N GLU A 139 12.76 8.50 19.20
CA GLU A 139 13.39 7.61 20.19
C GLU A 139 14.76 7.09 19.70
N GLN A 140 14.89 6.76 18.42
CA GLN A 140 16.17 6.35 17.82
C GLN A 140 17.18 7.50 17.76
N GLU A 141 16.74 8.70 17.35
CA GLU A 141 17.60 9.88 17.31
C GLU A 141 18.11 10.27 18.71
N PHE A 142 17.24 10.19 19.72
CA PHE A 142 17.63 10.43 21.12
C PHE A 142 18.61 9.37 21.65
N SER A 143 18.38 8.10 21.34
CA SER A 143 19.29 7.00 21.75
C SER A 143 20.67 7.18 21.12
N ASN A 144 20.73 7.49 19.82
CA ASN A 144 21.99 7.78 19.11
C ASN A 144 22.70 9.02 19.68
N PHE A 145 21.95 10.06 20.07
CA PHE A 145 22.52 11.24 20.71
C PHE A 145 23.20 10.88 22.04
N LEU A 146 22.52 10.12 22.90
CA LEU A 146 23.09 9.69 24.18
C LEU A 146 24.34 8.82 23.98
N GLU A 147 24.31 7.86 23.05
CA GLU A 147 25.47 7.01 22.75
C GLU A 147 26.69 7.82 22.31
N ASN A 148 26.51 8.88 21.51
CA ASN A 148 27.61 9.74 21.06
C ASN A 148 28.15 10.67 22.16
N GLU A 149 27.31 11.14 23.09
CA GLU A 149 27.73 11.96 24.24
C GLU A 149 28.51 11.13 25.27
N PHE A 150 28.13 9.86 25.51
CA PHE A 150 28.81 8.99 26.47
C PHE A 150 30.08 8.31 25.92
N GLN A 151 30.38 8.46 24.62
CA GLN A 151 31.65 8.01 24.02
C GLN A 151 32.71 9.11 23.89
N GLN A 152 32.41 10.36 24.30
CA GLN A 152 33.38 11.46 24.44
C GLN A 152 33.88 11.57 25.88
#